data_AF-A0A2M7VWQ5-F1
#
_entry.id   AF-A0A2M7VWQ5-F1
#
_cell.length_a   1.000
_cell.length_b   1.000
_cell.length_c   1.000
_cell.angle_alpha   90.00
_cell.angle_beta   90.00
_cell.angle_gamma   90.00
#
_symmetry.space_group_name_H-M   'P 1'
#
loop_
_entity.id
_entity.type
_entity.pdbx_description
1 polymer ?
#
loop_
_entity_poly.entity_id
_entity_poly.type
_entity_poly.pdbx_seq_one_letter_code
_entity_poly.pdbx_strand_id
1 'polypeptide(L)'
;MKKMPDNQIAFYQSPEGSVSIEVLYAEENIWLTQKRMAELFGCSTDNISLHLKNFKELRKNLEQHCIPETIFDMTIDDYEDFLDQRRRLMAKKIENFYKNFNNDINDENKDDINDYIALISGGENDSVEFKSSLRWDYNQKNTNKVMEYIIAKTISAFLNSNGGKLLIGVSDDGKILGLENDYKTVKSGNKDGFLLQLTQIINNYLGKEFNHYISIRIIEIDGRD
;
A
#
# COMPACT_ATOMS: atom_id res chain seq x y z
N MET A 1 12.00 27.97 -32.24
CA MET A 1 11.30 27.10 -33.22
C MET A 1 10.13 27.88 -33.80
N LYS A 2 9.86 27.75 -35.10
CA LYS A 2 8.70 28.38 -35.77
C LYS A 2 7.43 27.77 -35.16
N LYS A 3 6.46 28.56 -34.68
CA LYS A 3 5.18 28.02 -34.18
C LYS A 3 4.53 27.21 -35.31
N MET A 4 4.14 25.97 -35.01
CA MET A 4 3.41 25.14 -35.97
C MET A 4 2.01 25.73 -36.17
N PRO A 5 1.50 25.78 -37.42
CA PRO A 5 0.13 26.23 -37.66
C PRO A 5 -0.87 25.24 -37.05
N ASP A 6 -1.97 25.77 -36.56
CA ASP A 6 -3.04 25.00 -35.92
C ASP A 6 -3.71 24.04 -36.92
N ASN A 7 -4.21 22.89 -36.44
CA ASN A 7 -4.81 21.80 -37.23
C ASN A 7 -3.90 21.20 -38.32
N GLN A 8 -2.60 21.02 -38.02
CA GLN A 8 -1.68 20.35 -38.94
C GLN A 8 -1.27 18.97 -38.47
N ILE A 9 -1.06 18.08 -39.44
CA ILE A 9 -0.45 16.78 -39.20
C ILE A 9 1.06 16.99 -39.09
N ALA A 10 1.64 16.57 -37.97
CA ALA A 10 3.08 16.59 -37.72
C ALA A 10 3.61 15.16 -37.57
N PHE A 11 4.88 14.94 -37.93
CA PHE A 11 5.57 13.68 -37.66
C PHE A 11 6.46 13.87 -36.44
N TYR A 12 6.18 13.11 -35.39
CA TYR A 12 7.00 13.07 -34.19
C TYR A 12 7.97 11.90 -34.28
N GLN A 13 9.24 12.15 -33.99
CA GLN A 13 10.27 11.11 -33.88
C GLN A 13 10.77 11.05 -32.44
N SER A 14 10.86 9.84 -31.89
CA SER A 14 11.41 9.65 -30.54
C SER A 14 12.85 10.20 -30.47
N PRO A 15 13.33 10.63 -29.28
CA PRO A 15 14.72 11.10 -29.11
C PRO A 15 15.78 10.08 -29.56
N GLU A 16 15.42 8.80 -29.56
CA GLU A 16 16.24 7.65 -29.95
C GLU A 16 16.13 7.31 -31.44
N GLY A 17 15.27 7.99 -32.19
CA GLY A 17 15.11 7.85 -33.65
C GLY A 17 14.33 6.62 -34.11
N SER A 18 14.00 5.70 -33.19
CA SER A 18 13.43 4.36 -33.46
C SER A 18 11.94 4.36 -33.82
N VAL A 19 11.20 5.41 -33.45
CA VAL A 19 9.75 5.48 -33.61
C VAL A 19 9.38 6.80 -34.30
N SER A 20 8.66 6.72 -35.42
CA SER A 20 8.06 7.86 -36.11
C SER A 20 6.56 7.69 -36.18
N ILE A 21 5.82 8.63 -35.59
CA ILE A 21 4.36 8.61 -35.58
C ILE A 21 3.79 9.92 -36.11
N GLU A 22 2.69 9.80 -36.82
CA GLU A 22 1.90 10.92 -37.31
C GLU A 22 0.95 11.39 -36.19
N VAL A 23 0.94 12.69 -35.91
CA VAL A 23 0.20 13.31 -34.81
C VAL A 23 -0.59 14.52 -35.32
N LEU A 24 -1.73 14.82 -34.72
CA LEU A 24 -2.47 16.04 -35.02
C LEU A 24 -2.06 17.13 -34.02
N TYR A 25 -1.56 18.26 -34.52
CA TYR A 25 -1.31 19.44 -33.70
C TYR A 25 -2.53 20.36 -33.77
N ALA A 26 -3.20 20.55 -32.64
CA ALA A 26 -4.37 21.40 -32.53
C ALA A 26 -4.47 22.04 -31.13
N GLU A 27 -4.82 23.32 -31.05
CA GLU A 27 -5.03 24.06 -29.80
C GLU A 27 -3.80 24.07 -28.89
N GLU A 28 -2.61 24.25 -29.47
CA GLU A 28 -1.30 24.12 -28.79
C GLU A 28 -1.02 22.73 -28.18
N ASN A 29 -1.86 21.73 -28.47
CA ASN A 29 -1.74 20.35 -28.00
C ASN A 29 -1.39 19.35 -29.12
N ILE A 30 -0.81 18.22 -28.75
CA ILE A 30 -0.55 17.09 -29.64
C ILE A 30 -1.59 16.00 -29.37
N TRP A 31 -2.36 15.67 -30.38
CA TRP A 31 -3.43 14.69 -30.33
C TRP A 31 -2.98 13.37 -30.97
N LEU A 32 -3.17 12.28 -30.21
CA LEU A 32 -2.80 10.92 -30.56
C LEU A 32 -3.95 9.97 -30.20
N THR A 33 -4.15 8.93 -31.00
CA THR A 33 -5.03 7.82 -30.61
C THR A 33 -4.34 6.96 -29.55
N GLN A 34 -5.11 6.23 -28.73
CA GLN A 34 -4.53 5.31 -27.72
C GLN A 34 -3.58 4.28 -28.34
N LYS A 35 -3.87 3.82 -29.58
CA LYS A 35 -3.00 2.93 -30.34
C LYS A 35 -1.65 3.56 -30.66
N ARG A 36 -1.63 4.83 -31.10
CA ARG A 36 -0.37 5.53 -31.41
C ARG A 36 0.38 5.94 -30.14
N MET A 37 -0.31 6.22 -29.03
CA MET A 37 0.35 6.40 -27.73
C MET A 37 1.04 5.11 -27.26
N ALA A 38 0.40 3.96 -27.44
CA ALA A 38 0.99 2.67 -27.11
C ALA A 38 2.27 2.40 -27.93
N GLU A 39 2.25 2.71 -29.23
CA GLU A 39 3.43 2.66 -30.11
C GLU A 39 4.53 3.65 -29.68
N LEU A 40 4.18 4.88 -29.29
CA LEU A 40 5.13 5.89 -28.83
C LEU A 40 5.88 5.46 -27.56
N PHE A 41 5.15 4.92 -26.59
CA PHE A 41 5.67 4.55 -25.28
C PHE A 41 6.14 3.10 -25.20
N GLY A 42 6.10 2.35 -26.31
CA GLY A 42 6.50 0.95 -26.36
C GLY A 42 5.69 0.05 -25.42
N CYS A 43 4.41 0.35 -25.21
CA CYS A 43 3.53 -0.37 -24.29
C CYS A 43 2.25 -0.88 -24.99
N SER A 44 1.39 -1.60 -24.27
CA SER A 44 0.10 -2.06 -24.83
C SER A 44 -0.95 -0.95 -24.77
N THR A 45 -1.95 -1.02 -25.67
CA THR A 45 -3.13 -0.14 -25.61
C THR A 45 -3.90 -0.28 -24.31
N ASP A 46 -3.87 -1.47 -23.70
CA ASP A 46 -4.49 -1.76 -22.41
C ASP A 46 -3.79 -1.00 -21.28
N ASN A 47 -2.46 -0.87 -21.32
CA ASN A 47 -1.71 -0.06 -20.35
C ASN A 47 -2.07 1.42 -20.48
N ILE A 48 -2.18 1.95 -21.71
CA ILE A 48 -2.66 3.33 -21.93
C ILE A 48 -4.09 3.51 -21.40
N SER A 49 -4.98 2.55 -21.68
CA SER A 49 -6.34 2.54 -21.16
C SER A 49 -6.38 2.48 -19.63
N LEU A 50 -5.51 1.70 -18.98
CA LEU A 50 -5.41 1.59 -17.52
C LEU A 50 -5.03 2.94 -16.89
N HIS A 51 -4.03 3.62 -17.45
CA HIS A 51 -3.61 4.94 -16.96
C HIS A 51 -4.67 6.02 -17.19
N LEU A 52 -5.39 5.98 -18.31
CA LEU A 52 -6.51 6.90 -18.58
C LEU A 52 -7.75 6.62 -17.73
N LYS A 53 -7.94 5.36 -17.31
CA LYS A 53 -9.14 4.88 -16.61
C LYS A 53 -8.91 4.59 -15.12
N ASN A 54 -7.81 5.00 -14.50
CA ASN A 54 -7.64 4.79 -13.07
C ASN A 54 -8.47 5.79 -12.25
N PHE A 55 -9.77 5.79 -12.51
CA PHE A 55 -10.82 6.55 -11.84
C PHE A 55 -10.84 6.22 -10.35
N LYS A 56 -10.42 5.01 -9.98
CA LYS A 56 -10.25 4.59 -8.58
C LYS A 56 -9.14 5.38 -7.89
N GLU A 57 -7.97 5.49 -8.51
CA GLU A 57 -6.86 6.27 -7.96
C GLU A 57 -7.14 7.76 -7.97
N LEU A 58 -7.78 8.27 -9.03
CA LEU A 58 -8.23 9.66 -9.07
C LEU A 58 -9.22 9.96 -7.95
N ARG A 59 -10.24 9.13 -7.74
CA ARG A 59 -11.19 9.28 -6.63
C ARG A 59 -10.50 9.26 -5.27
N LYS A 60 -9.56 8.33 -5.07
CA LYS A 60 -8.75 8.27 -3.84
C LYS A 60 -7.96 9.56 -3.62
N ASN A 61 -7.36 10.12 -4.66
CA ASN A 61 -6.63 11.38 -4.57
C ASN A 61 -7.57 12.57 -4.25
N LEU A 62 -8.73 12.65 -4.92
CA LEU A 62 -9.74 13.68 -4.65
C LEU A 62 -10.20 13.62 -3.18
N GLU A 63 -10.51 12.43 -2.68
CA GLU A 63 -10.87 12.21 -1.27
C GLU A 63 -9.74 12.66 -0.32
N GLN A 64 -8.49 12.30 -0.62
CA GLN A 64 -7.32 12.73 0.17
C GLN A 64 -7.20 14.25 0.25
N HIS A 65 -7.57 14.98 -0.81
CA HIS A 65 -7.51 16.44 -0.86
C HIS A 65 -8.83 17.13 -0.48
N CYS A 66 -9.82 16.37 0.02
CA CYS A 66 -11.16 16.85 0.39
C CYS A 66 -11.89 17.53 -0.79
N ILE A 67 -11.65 17.04 -2.00
CA ILE A 67 -12.32 17.52 -3.21
C ILE A 67 -13.60 16.70 -3.39
N PRO A 68 -14.79 17.33 -3.48
CA PRO A 68 -16.04 16.61 -3.67
C PRO A 68 -16.07 15.91 -5.04
N GLU A 69 -16.65 14.70 -5.10
CA GLU A 69 -16.79 13.96 -6.36
C GLU A 69 -17.67 14.71 -7.39
N THR A 70 -18.55 15.60 -6.92
CA THR A 70 -19.37 16.45 -7.79
C THR A 70 -18.55 17.41 -8.65
N ILE A 71 -17.23 17.55 -8.41
CA ILE A 71 -16.33 18.39 -9.22
C ILE A 71 -16.35 18.03 -10.71
N PHE A 72 -16.68 16.76 -11.05
CA PHE A 72 -16.78 16.33 -12.45
C PHE A 72 -17.98 16.93 -13.18
N ASP A 73 -19.00 17.38 -12.45
CA ASP A 73 -20.24 17.94 -12.99
C ASP A 73 -20.36 19.46 -12.73
N MET A 74 -19.36 20.06 -12.09
CA MET A 74 -19.35 21.48 -11.69
C MET A 74 -18.72 22.37 -12.75
N THR A 75 -19.23 23.59 -12.83
CA THR A 75 -18.69 24.69 -13.62
C THR A 75 -18.20 25.82 -12.71
N ILE A 76 -17.70 26.91 -13.29
CA ILE A 76 -17.27 28.08 -12.53
C ILE A 76 -18.40 28.73 -11.72
N ASP A 77 -19.66 28.59 -12.19
CA ASP A 77 -20.84 29.15 -11.51
C ASP A 77 -21.17 28.39 -10.21
N ASP A 78 -20.71 27.15 -10.09
CA ASP A 78 -20.91 26.28 -8.92
C ASP A 78 -19.83 26.48 -7.84
N TYR A 79 -18.97 27.49 -7.99
CA TYR A 79 -17.82 27.71 -7.11
C TYR A 79 -18.21 27.82 -5.63
N GLU A 80 -19.32 28.49 -5.32
CA GLU A 80 -19.81 28.62 -3.93
C GLU A 80 -20.28 27.27 -3.36
N ASP A 81 -20.94 26.44 -4.16
CA ASP A 81 -21.38 25.10 -3.73
C ASP A 81 -20.17 24.18 -3.52
N PHE A 82 -19.19 24.24 -4.43
CA PHE A 82 -17.91 23.56 -4.27
C PHE A 82 -17.23 23.94 -2.93
N LEU A 83 -17.19 25.23 -2.58
CA LEU A 83 -16.59 25.69 -1.34
C LEU A 83 -17.33 25.17 -0.10
N ASP A 84 -18.67 25.13 -0.11
CA ASP A 84 -19.44 24.60 1.02
C ASP A 84 -19.20 23.10 1.20
N GLN A 85 -19.29 22.33 0.11
CA GLN A 85 -19.04 20.89 0.13
C GLN A 85 -17.61 20.57 0.61
N ARG A 86 -16.61 21.24 0.05
CA ARG A 86 -15.21 21.07 0.42
C ARG A 86 -14.95 21.43 1.89
N ARG A 87 -15.56 22.52 2.40
CA ARG A 87 -15.43 22.92 3.81
C ARG A 87 -15.96 21.83 4.75
N ARG A 88 -17.09 21.21 4.42
CA ARG A 88 -17.65 20.08 5.20
C ARG A 88 -16.74 18.86 5.17
N LEU A 89 -16.20 18.51 4.01
CA LEU A 89 -15.26 17.38 3.87
C LEU A 89 -13.98 17.60 4.69
N MET A 90 -13.42 18.82 4.65
CA MET A 90 -12.28 19.18 5.49
C MET A 90 -12.61 19.11 6.97
N ALA A 91 -13.73 19.69 7.40
CA ALA A 91 -14.16 19.65 8.79
C ALA A 91 -14.35 18.21 9.28
N LYS A 92 -14.99 17.35 8.47
CA LYS A 92 -15.16 15.92 8.75
C LYS A 92 -13.81 15.19 8.82
N LYS A 93 -12.87 15.50 7.93
CA LYS A 93 -11.54 14.89 7.93
C LYS A 93 -10.74 15.28 9.18
N ILE A 94 -10.82 16.56 9.59
CA ILE A 94 -10.21 17.08 10.82
C ILE A 94 -10.89 16.46 12.05
N GLU A 95 -12.22 16.39 12.07
CA GLU A 95 -12.98 15.76 13.14
C GLU A 95 -12.63 14.28 13.28
N ASN A 96 -12.60 13.53 12.18
CA ASN A 96 -12.17 12.14 12.17
C ASN A 96 -10.72 12.00 12.65
N PHE A 97 -9.81 12.89 12.19
CA PHE A 97 -8.44 12.92 12.68
C PHE A 97 -8.40 13.12 14.20
N TYR A 98 -9.11 14.10 14.76
CA TYR A 98 -9.12 14.34 16.21
C TYR A 98 -9.91 13.32 17.01
N LYS A 99 -10.95 12.68 16.46
CA LYS A 99 -11.66 11.58 17.12
C LYS A 99 -10.80 10.33 17.17
N ASN A 100 -10.11 10.03 16.07
CA ASN A 100 -9.10 8.97 16.05
C ASN A 100 -7.93 9.34 16.96
N PHE A 101 -7.49 10.60 16.98
CA PHE A 101 -6.43 11.09 17.86
C PHE A 101 -6.84 11.17 19.34
N ASN A 102 -8.12 11.41 19.66
CA ASN A 102 -8.64 11.34 21.04
C ASN A 102 -8.90 9.91 21.48
N ASN A 103 -9.15 8.99 20.54
CA ASN A 103 -8.97 7.58 20.82
C ASN A 103 -7.48 7.34 21.12
N ASP A 104 -6.54 7.89 20.36
CA ASP A 104 -5.09 7.75 20.60
C ASP A 104 -4.58 8.44 21.91
N ILE A 105 -5.17 9.56 22.37
CA ILE A 105 -4.77 10.28 23.61
C ILE A 105 -5.38 9.61 24.86
N ASN A 106 -6.55 8.99 24.75
CA ASN A 106 -7.05 8.12 25.83
C ASN A 106 -6.38 6.74 25.81
N ASP A 107 -5.41 6.55 24.91
CA ASP A 107 -4.77 5.28 24.59
C ASP A 107 -3.24 5.38 24.62
N GLU A 108 -2.72 6.07 25.63
CA GLU A 108 -1.37 5.75 26.14
C GLU A 108 -1.38 4.45 26.98
N ASN A 109 -2.50 3.72 27.06
CA ASN A 109 -2.61 2.43 27.75
C ASN A 109 -3.75 1.52 27.23
N LYS A 110 -3.75 1.09 25.95
CA LYS A 110 -4.30 -0.19 25.47
C LYS A 110 -4.15 -0.37 23.94
N ASP A 111 -3.09 -1.08 23.56
CA ASP A 111 -3.30 -2.19 22.61
C ASP A 111 -4.40 -3.08 23.23
N ASP A 112 -5.68 -2.82 22.96
CA ASP A 112 -6.74 -3.62 23.55
C ASP A 112 -6.60 -5.00 22.92
N ILE A 113 -6.14 -5.97 23.72
CA ILE A 113 -5.97 -7.38 23.32
C ILE A 113 -7.21 -7.87 22.56
N ASN A 114 -8.39 -7.32 22.87
CA ASN A 114 -9.66 -7.52 22.18
C ASN A 114 -9.61 -7.24 20.66
N ASP A 115 -8.89 -6.22 20.20
CA ASP A 115 -8.76 -5.91 18.77
C ASP A 115 -7.94 -6.98 18.04
N TYR A 116 -6.87 -7.48 18.66
CA TYR A 116 -6.09 -8.58 18.10
C TYR A 116 -6.86 -9.90 18.16
N ILE A 117 -7.63 -10.15 19.22
CA ILE A 117 -8.55 -11.29 19.29
C ILE A 117 -9.61 -11.19 18.19
N ALA A 118 -10.17 -10.00 17.92
CA ALA A 118 -11.14 -9.79 16.86
C ALA A 118 -10.51 -10.02 15.46
N LEU A 119 -9.26 -9.58 15.24
CA LEU A 119 -8.52 -9.86 14.01
C LEU A 119 -8.27 -11.36 13.81
N ILE A 120 -7.82 -12.04 14.87
CA ILE A 120 -7.60 -13.50 14.83
C ILE A 120 -8.90 -14.24 14.56
N SER A 121 -9.98 -13.83 15.22
CA SER A 121 -11.32 -14.40 15.04
C SER A 121 -11.91 -14.13 13.64
N GLY A 122 -11.52 -13.01 13.02
CA GLY A 122 -11.90 -12.63 11.66
C GLY A 122 -11.20 -13.43 10.55
N GLY A 123 -10.10 -14.13 10.89
CA GLY A 123 -9.35 -14.96 9.95
C GLY A 123 -8.48 -14.19 8.95
N GLU A 124 -7.75 -14.96 8.13
CA GLU A 124 -6.93 -14.42 7.05
C GLU A 124 -7.79 -13.75 5.96
N ASN A 125 -7.31 -12.61 5.46
CA ASN A 125 -7.94 -11.84 4.40
C ASN A 125 -6.90 -10.99 3.67
N ASP A 126 -7.33 -10.19 2.67
CA ASP A 126 -6.44 -9.36 1.85
C ASP A 126 -5.53 -8.40 2.65
N SER A 127 -5.88 -8.09 3.90
CA SER A 127 -5.13 -7.18 4.77
C SER A 127 -4.57 -7.83 6.04
N VAL A 128 -4.79 -9.13 6.25
CA VAL A 128 -4.38 -9.86 7.46
C VAL A 128 -3.86 -11.24 7.08
N GLU A 129 -2.61 -11.54 7.40
CA GLU A 129 -1.99 -12.84 7.17
C GLU A 129 -1.52 -13.46 8.49
N PHE A 130 -1.73 -14.76 8.68
CA PHE A 130 -1.25 -15.52 9.83
C PHE A 130 -0.04 -16.37 9.46
N LYS A 131 0.93 -16.42 10.37
CA LYS A 131 2.07 -17.34 10.27
C LYS A 131 2.34 -17.95 11.62
N SER A 132 2.41 -19.29 11.65
CA SER A 132 2.60 -20.05 12.89
C SER A 132 3.90 -19.74 13.62
N SER A 133 4.91 -19.27 12.89
CA SER A 133 6.24 -18.93 13.42
C SER A 133 7.03 -18.09 12.42
N LEU A 134 8.09 -17.43 12.88
CA LEU A 134 9.06 -16.75 12.02
C LEU A 134 9.93 -17.75 11.25
N ARG A 135 10.45 -18.78 11.96
CA ARG A 135 11.36 -19.75 11.36
C ARG A 135 11.33 -21.16 11.95
N TRP A 136 10.45 -21.42 12.92
CA TRP A 136 10.33 -22.73 13.56
C TRP A 136 9.39 -23.67 12.80
N ASP A 137 9.94 -24.72 12.20
CA ASP A 137 9.13 -25.73 11.53
C ASP A 137 8.54 -26.71 12.56
N TYR A 138 7.23 -26.65 12.77
CA TYR A 138 6.51 -27.51 13.72
C TYR A 138 6.52 -29.01 13.33
N ASN A 139 6.70 -29.33 12.05
CA ASN A 139 6.77 -30.72 11.57
C ASN A 139 8.19 -31.28 11.76
N GLN A 140 9.21 -30.49 11.38
CA GLN A 140 10.61 -30.91 11.46
C GLN A 140 11.24 -30.70 12.84
N LYS A 141 10.57 -29.93 13.72
CA LYS A 141 11.06 -29.51 15.04
C LYS A 141 12.46 -28.87 14.98
N ASN A 142 12.69 -28.05 13.96
CA ASN A 142 13.96 -27.37 13.74
C ASN A 142 13.74 -26.04 13.01
N THR A 143 14.77 -25.20 12.96
CA THR A 143 14.75 -23.96 12.19
C THR A 143 14.72 -24.25 10.68
N ASN A 144 13.88 -23.52 9.94
CA ASN A 144 13.74 -23.65 8.51
C ASN A 144 13.83 -22.27 7.82
N LYS A 145 14.89 -22.06 7.03
CA LYS A 145 15.12 -20.80 6.31
C LYS A 145 14.05 -20.49 5.26
N VAL A 146 13.34 -21.51 4.77
CA VAL A 146 12.21 -21.32 3.84
C VAL A 146 11.11 -20.49 4.51
N MET A 147 10.90 -20.67 5.81
CA MET A 147 9.90 -19.88 6.56
C MET A 147 10.29 -18.41 6.67
N GLU A 148 11.59 -18.11 6.88
CA GLU A 148 12.08 -16.71 6.86
C GLU A 148 11.80 -16.05 5.50
N TYR A 149 11.99 -16.78 4.40
CA TYR A 149 11.66 -16.29 3.06
C TYR A 149 10.16 -16.06 2.86
N ILE A 150 9.30 -16.93 3.40
CA ILE A 150 7.83 -16.75 3.35
C ILE A 150 7.42 -15.46 4.09
N ILE A 151 8.02 -15.19 5.25
CA ILE A 151 7.78 -13.96 6.01
C ILE A 151 8.18 -12.74 5.19
N ALA A 152 9.39 -12.73 4.62
CA ALA A 152 9.84 -11.64 3.77
C ALA A 152 8.95 -11.43 2.54
N LYS A 153 8.52 -12.51 1.88
CA LYS A 153 7.60 -12.46 0.73
C LYS A 153 6.25 -11.86 1.11
N THR A 154 5.73 -12.20 2.29
CA THR A 154 4.46 -11.68 2.80
C THR A 154 4.58 -10.17 3.07
N ILE A 155 5.65 -9.74 3.75
CA ILE A 155 5.91 -8.32 3.99
C ILE A 155 6.04 -7.57 2.66
N SER A 156 6.75 -8.13 1.68
CA SER A 156 6.86 -7.54 0.34
C SER A 156 5.49 -7.40 -0.34
N ALA A 157 4.63 -8.39 -0.23
CA ALA A 157 3.28 -8.34 -0.79
C ALA A 157 2.44 -7.20 -0.15
N PHE A 158 2.55 -7.01 1.17
CA PHE A 158 1.87 -5.90 1.85
C PHE A 158 2.45 -4.54 1.47
N LEU A 159 3.77 -4.40 1.38
CA LEU A 159 4.42 -3.15 0.95
C LEU A 159 4.04 -2.75 -0.49
N ASN A 160 3.81 -3.73 -1.36
CA ASN A 160 3.42 -3.52 -2.76
C ASN A 160 1.91 -3.33 -2.97
N SER A 161 1.10 -3.39 -1.90
CA SER A 161 -0.36 -3.28 -1.96
C SER A 161 -0.86 -2.16 -1.04
N ASN A 162 -2.08 -2.27 -0.49
CA ASN A 162 -2.63 -1.25 0.42
C ASN A 162 -2.09 -1.37 1.86
N GLY A 163 -1.01 -2.12 2.07
CA GLY A 163 -0.52 -2.50 3.40
C GLY A 163 -1.29 -3.68 3.98
N GLY A 164 -0.96 -4.05 5.23
CA GLY A 164 -1.61 -5.14 5.94
C GLY A 164 -0.96 -5.45 7.28
N LYS A 165 -1.52 -6.43 7.99
CA LYS A 165 -1.03 -6.94 9.27
C LYS A 165 -0.55 -8.38 9.09
N LEU A 166 0.68 -8.65 9.49
CA LEU A 166 1.23 -10.00 9.59
C LEU A 166 1.26 -10.40 11.06
N LEU A 167 0.49 -11.41 11.44
CA LEU A 167 0.50 -11.97 12.80
C LEU A 167 1.39 -13.21 12.81
N ILE A 168 2.45 -13.18 13.62
CA ILE A 168 3.38 -14.29 13.80
C ILE A 168 3.12 -14.95 15.14
N GLY A 169 3.07 -16.28 15.18
CA GLY A 169 2.68 -17.04 16.37
C GLY A 169 1.19 -17.44 16.36
N VAL A 170 0.52 -17.37 15.21
CA VAL A 170 -0.88 -17.78 15.02
C VAL A 170 -0.93 -18.82 13.90
N SER A 171 -1.61 -19.95 14.11
CA SER A 171 -1.82 -20.94 13.05
C SER A 171 -2.94 -20.55 12.09
N ASP A 172 -3.00 -21.25 10.96
CA ASP A 172 -3.95 -21.00 9.87
C ASP A 172 -5.43 -21.16 10.32
N ASP A 173 -5.67 -21.87 11.43
CA ASP A 173 -6.99 -22.01 12.08
C ASP A 173 -7.28 -20.93 13.15
N GLY A 174 -6.40 -19.93 13.31
CA GLY A 174 -6.53 -18.86 14.29
C GLY A 174 -6.09 -19.23 15.70
N LYS A 175 -5.49 -20.41 15.92
CA LYS A 175 -4.99 -20.77 17.26
C LYS A 175 -3.70 -20.03 17.59
N ILE A 176 -3.65 -19.47 18.80
CA ILE A 176 -2.47 -18.77 19.32
C ILE A 176 -1.42 -19.80 19.75
N LEU A 177 -0.34 -19.88 18.99
CA LEU A 177 0.82 -20.72 19.27
C LEU A 177 1.85 -19.99 20.14
N GLY A 178 2.03 -18.69 19.86
CA GLY A 178 3.01 -17.81 20.49
C GLY A 178 4.42 -17.94 19.90
N LEU A 179 5.34 -17.10 20.39
CA LEU A 179 6.71 -16.99 19.86
C LEU A 179 7.76 -17.81 20.60
N GLU A 180 7.39 -18.59 21.62
CA GLU A 180 8.33 -19.34 22.48
C GLU A 180 9.31 -20.23 21.71
N ASN A 181 8.83 -20.90 20.65
CA ASN A 181 9.69 -21.76 19.84
C ASN A 181 10.66 -20.94 18.98
N ASP A 182 10.24 -19.79 18.45
CA ASP A 182 11.12 -18.88 17.73
C ASP A 182 12.17 -18.26 18.66
N TYR A 183 11.81 -17.92 19.90
CA TYR A 183 12.75 -17.39 20.90
C TYR A 183 13.89 -18.36 21.16
N LYS A 184 13.60 -19.66 21.29
CA LYS A 184 14.65 -20.70 21.47
C LYS A 184 15.64 -20.77 20.32
N THR A 185 15.28 -20.28 19.14
CA THR A 185 16.16 -20.33 17.98
C THR A 185 17.17 -19.18 17.97
N VAL A 186 16.90 -18.05 18.62
CA VAL A 186 17.77 -16.87 18.59
C VAL A 186 18.76 -16.88 19.77
N LYS A 187 19.95 -16.29 19.59
CA LYS A 187 21.04 -16.37 20.59
C LYS A 187 20.64 -15.90 21.99
N SER A 188 19.84 -14.84 22.09
CA SER A 188 19.43 -14.27 23.37
C SER A 188 18.19 -14.92 23.97
N GLY A 189 17.51 -15.82 23.24
CA GLY A 189 16.38 -16.58 23.79
C GLY A 189 15.14 -15.75 24.16
N ASN A 190 15.01 -14.52 23.67
CA ASN A 190 14.07 -13.53 24.19
C ASN A 190 13.50 -12.60 23.09
N LYS A 191 12.57 -11.73 23.50
CA LYS A 191 11.91 -10.70 22.68
C LYS A 191 12.90 -9.90 21.82
N ASP A 192 13.95 -9.35 22.43
CA ASP A 192 14.95 -8.54 21.72
C ASP A 192 15.68 -9.33 20.63
N GLY A 193 16.00 -10.60 20.91
CA GLY A 193 16.63 -11.49 19.93
C GLY A 193 15.73 -11.79 18.74
N PHE A 194 14.44 -11.98 19.00
CA PHE A 194 13.45 -12.19 17.96
C PHE A 194 13.31 -10.95 17.06
N LEU A 195 13.16 -9.76 17.67
CA LEU A 195 13.07 -8.50 16.93
C LEU A 195 14.33 -8.25 16.09
N LEU A 196 15.51 -8.54 16.64
CA LEU A 196 16.76 -8.45 15.89
C LEU A 196 16.78 -9.41 14.70
N GLN A 197 16.36 -10.67 14.90
CA GLN A 197 16.30 -11.66 13.83
C GLN A 197 15.30 -11.26 12.74
N LEU A 198 14.10 -10.79 13.10
CA LEU A 198 13.10 -10.31 12.15
C LEU A 198 13.63 -9.10 11.36
N THR A 199 14.27 -8.15 12.04
CA THR A 199 14.90 -6.99 11.40
C THR A 199 16.00 -7.41 10.43
N GLN A 200 16.80 -8.44 10.77
CA GLN A 200 17.81 -8.99 9.87
C GLN A 200 17.19 -9.66 8.64
N ILE A 201 16.09 -10.39 8.80
CA ILE A 201 15.36 -11.00 7.68
C ILE A 201 14.86 -9.90 6.73
N ILE A 202 14.20 -8.86 7.27
CA ILE A 202 13.74 -7.70 6.50
C ILE A 202 14.91 -7.05 5.75
N ASN A 203 16.02 -6.79 6.43
CA ASN A 203 17.20 -6.17 5.84
C ASN A 203 17.84 -7.00 4.74
N ASN A 204 17.88 -8.33 4.91
CA ASN A 204 18.55 -9.23 3.98
C ASN A 204 17.72 -9.49 2.71
N TYR A 205 16.38 -9.54 2.84
CA TYR A 205 15.49 -9.85 1.71
C TYR A 205 14.90 -8.62 1.04
N LEU A 206 14.60 -7.56 1.79
CA LEU A 206 13.91 -6.36 1.28
C LEU A 206 14.86 -5.17 1.16
N GLY A 207 15.73 -4.97 2.15
CA GLY A 207 16.64 -3.82 2.22
C GLY A 207 16.37 -2.96 3.47
N LYS A 208 17.40 -2.22 3.92
CA LYS A 208 17.34 -1.44 5.16
C LYS A 208 16.39 -0.26 5.08
N GLU A 209 16.25 0.30 3.88
CA GLU A 209 15.35 1.41 3.56
C GLU A 209 13.89 1.08 3.86
N PHE A 210 13.49 -0.20 3.87
CA PHE A 210 12.09 -0.56 4.08
C PHE A 210 11.66 -0.59 5.55
N ASN A 211 12.60 -0.51 6.51
CA ASN A 211 12.26 -0.56 7.94
C ASN A 211 11.33 0.57 8.36
N HIS A 212 11.43 1.75 7.75
CA HIS A 212 10.61 2.89 8.14
C HIS A 212 9.14 2.77 7.69
N TYR A 213 8.81 1.78 6.85
CA TYR A 213 7.44 1.45 6.45
C TYR A 213 6.83 0.31 7.28
N ILE A 214 7.59 -0.29 8.20
CA ILE A 214 7.19 -1.48 8.95
C ILE A 214 7.13 -1.14 10.43
N SER A 215 5.95 -1.32 11.05
CA SER A 215 5.78 -1.26 12.50
C SER A 215 5.75 -2.67 13.06
N ILE A 216 6.59 -2.94 14.07
CA ILE A 216 6.67 -4.25 14.74
C ILE A 216 6.28 -4.07 16.20
N ARG A 217 5.34 -4.89 16.68
CA ARG A 217 4.91 -4.95 18.08
C ARG A 217 4.86 -6.41 18.52
N ILE A 218 5.17 -6.65 19.79
CA ILE A 218 4.97 -7.96 20.46
C ILE A 218 3.82 -7.76 21.44
N ILE A 219 2.83 -8.66 21.39
CA ILE A 219 1.57 -8.53 22.12
C ILE A 219 1.32 -9.84 22.83
N GLU A 220 1.08 -9.76 24.13
CA GLU A 220 0.78 -10.94 24.93
C GLU A 220 -0.73 -11.23 24.90
N ILE A 221 -1.12 -12.42 24.44
CA ILE A 221 -2.51 -12.90 24.43
C ILE A 221 -2.54 -14.27 25.11
N ASP A 222 -3.40 -14.43 26.12
CA ASP A 222 -3.52 -15.67 26.91
C ASP A 222 -2.19 -16.19 27.50
N GLY A 223 -1.30 -15.27 27.90
CA GLY A 223 0.02 -15.60 28.45
C GLY A 223 1.05 -16.03 27.41
N ARG A 224 0.78 -15.80 26.12
CA ARG A 224 1.69 -16.08 25.00
C ARG A 224 2.02 -14.79 24.26
N ASP A 225 3.31 -14.53 24.08
CA ASP A 225 3.83 -13.46 23.23
C ASP A 225 3.63 -13.75 21.73
#